data_AF-A0A3M9YEF4-F1
#
_entry.id   AF-A0A3M9YEF4-F1
#
_cell.length_a   1.000
_cell.length_b   1.000
_cell.length_c   1.000
_cell.angle_alpha   90.00
_cell.angle_beta   90.00
_cell.angle_gamma   90.00
#
_symmetry.space_group_name_H-M   'P 1'
#
loop_
_entity.id
_entity.type
_entity.pdbx_description
1 polymer ?
#
loop_
_entity_poly.entity_id
_entity_poly.type
_entity_poly.pdbx_seq_one_letter_code
_entity_poly.pdbx_strand_id
1 'polypeptide(L)'
;MSTQDNNGIPVSSAPDGRGYRLFELPPEVESALTSQAPPVLYIKHPEEASTAQLSVPGGKTYALQQKNTSNALLILSPSTDDSVPGLTSVATVHDFIELLPEAPGPEARGNKGKWHERFGKNR
;
A
#
# COMPACT_ATOMS: atom_id res chain seq x y z
N MET A 1 31.40 37.59 12.83
CA MET A 1 30.49 37.03 11.81
C MET A 1 30.72 35.53 11.80
N SER A 2 29.78 34.75 12.34
CA SER A 2 29.90 33.28 12.38
C SER A 2 29.36 32.72 11.07
N THR A 3 30.22 32.17 10.22
CA THR A 3 29.79 31.37 9.08
C THR A 3 29.31 30.04 9.63
N GLN A 4 28.00 29.85 9.71
CA GLN A 4 27.46 28.50 9.90
C GLN A 4 27.83 27.70 8.66
N ASP A 5 28.78 26.78 8.78
CA ASP A 5 29.02 25.77 7.77
C ASP A 5 27.75 24.92 7.66
N ASN A 6 26.92 25.25 6.67
CA ASN A 6 25.67 24.56 6.41
C ASN A 6 25.96 23.23 5.70
N ASN A 7 26.53 22.28 6.45
CA ASN A 7 26.89 20.93 5.99
C ASN A 7 25.67 20.00 5.83
N GLY A 8 24.45 20.55 5.80
CA GLY A 8 23.22 19.78 5.63
C GLY A 8 22.94 19.47 4.16
N ILE A 9 22.17 18.40 3.90
CA ILE A 9 21.63 18.14 2.58
C ILE A 9 20.43 19.07 2.36
N PRO A 10 20.45 19.97 1.36
CA PRO A 10 19.32 20.85 1.11
C PRO A 10 18.12 20.03 0.64
N VAL A 11 16.94 20.35 1.19
CA VAL A 11 15.66 19.76 0.80
C VAL A 11 14.76 20.86 0.27
N SER A 12 14.32 20.73 -0.98
CA SER A 12 13.33 21.62 -1.61
C SER A 12 11.98 20.91 -1.73
N SER A 13 10.89 21.65 -1.94
CA SER A 13 9.55 21.10 -2.15
C SER A 13 9.06 21.49 -3.55
N ALA A 14 8.81 20.48 -4.39
CA ALA A 14 8.28 20.66 -5.73
C ALA A 14 7.40 19.45 -6.11
N PRO A 15 6.14 19.40 -5.63
CA PRO A 15 5.23 18.31 -5.97
C PRO A 15 4.94 18.26 -7.47
N ASP A 16 5.04 17.07 -8.07
CA ASP A 16 4.91 16.91 -9.54
C ASP A 16 3.49 16.53 -10.00
N GLY A 17 2.55 16.32 -9.07
CA GLY A 17 1.15 16.04 -9.36
C GLY A 17 0.85 14.61 -9.86
N ARG A 18 1.80 13.68 -9.85
CA ARG A 18 1.60 12.31 -10.38
C ARG A 18 0.69 11.42 -9.54
N GLY A 19 0.33 11.81 -8.32
CA GLY A 19 -0.58 11.06 -7.45
C GLY A 19 0.03 9.78 -6.89
N TYR A 20 1.25 9.87 -6.36
CA TYR A 20 1.97 8.74 -5.76
C TYR A 20 1.16 8.05 -4.64
N ARG A 21 1.28 6.73 -4.57
CA ARG A 21 0.70 5.85 -3.55
C ARG A 21 1.75 4.88 -3.07
N LEU A 22 1.80 4.62 -1.77
CA LEU A 22 2.70 3.64 -1.18
C LEU A 22 1.97 2.31 -1.03
N PHE A 23 2.61 1.22 -1.43
CA PHE A 23 2.15 -0.13 -1.20
C PHE A 23 3.11 -0.83 -0.24
N GLU A 24 2.56 -1.48 0.79
CA GLU A 24 3.30 -2.42 1.60
C GLU A 24 3.34 -3.76 0.87
N LEU A 25 4.54 -4.24 0.56
CA LEU A 25 4.74 -5.44 -0.25
C LEU A 25 5.00 -6.66 0.64
N PRO A 26 4.13 -7.69 0.60
CA PRO A 26 4.44 -8.99 1.18
C PRO A 26 5.65 -9.61 0.48
N PRO A 27 6.47 -10.44 1.18
CA PRO A 27 7.69 -11.02 0.61
C PRO A 27 7.48 -11.80 -0.71
N GLU A 28 6.33 -12.46 -0.86
CA GLU A 28 5.96 -13.16 -2.10
C GLU A 28 5.80 -12.20 -3.28
N VAL A 29 5.17 -11.04 -3.06
CA VAL A 29 4.93 -10.02 -4.09
C VAL A 29 6.24 -9.30 -4.44
N GLU A 30 7.05 -8.98 -3.42
CA GLU A 30 8.39 -8.42 -3.62
C GLU A 30 9.29 -9.35 -4.46
N SER A 31 9.33 -10.64 -4.11
CA SER A 31 10.07 -11.66 -4.87
C SER A 31 9.59 -11.78 -6.32
N ALA A 32 8.27 -11.73 -6.56
CA ALA A 32 7.72 -11.76 -7.90
C ALA A 32 8.16 -10.52 -8.73
N LEU A 33 8.06 -9.33 -8.15
CA LEU A 33 8.42 -8.06 -8.81
C LEU A 33 9.93 -7.90 -9.06
N THR A 34 10.76 -8.54 -8.25
CA THR A 34 12.24 -8.49 -8.38
C THR A 34 12.83 -9.67 -9.14
N SER A 35 11.99 -10.62 -9.57
CA SER A 35 12.43 -11.79 -10.34
C SER A 35 12.97 -11.41 -11.72
N GLN A 36 13.75 -12.29 -12.33
CA GLN A 36 14.38 -12.05 -13.65
C GLN A 36 13.34 -11.83 -14.77
N ALA A 37 12.15 -12.41 -14.64
CA ALA A 37 11.03 -12.25 -15.56
C ALA A 37 9.78 -11.86 -14.76
N PRO A 38 9.68 -10.59 -14.33
CA PRO A 38 8.62 -10.16 -13.42
C PRO A 38 7.25 -10.28 -14.10
N PRO A 39 6.26 -10.89 -13.45
CA PRO A 39 4.93 -11.01 -14.01
C PRO A 39 4.20 -9.65 -14.01
N VAL A 40 3.26 -9.47 -14.92
CA VAL A 40 2.32 -8.34 -14.86
C VAL A 40 1.31 -8.61 -13.75
N LEU A 41 1.27 -7.72 -12.76
CA LEU A 41 0.27 -7.76 -11.70
C LEU A 41 -0.96 -6.94 -12.10
N TYR A 42 -2.15 -7.42 -11.73
CA TYR A 42 -3.40 -6.75 -12.03
C TYR A 42 -4.15 -6.40 -10.75
N ILE A 43 -4.59 -5.15 -10.66
CA ILE A 43 -5.57 -4.70 -9.67
C ILE A 43 -6.96 -4.85 -10.29
N LYS A 44 -7.82 -5.60 -9.64
CA LYS A 44 -9.21 -5.84 -10.06
C LYS A 44 -10.16 -5.48 -8.94
N HIS A 45 -11.39 -5.13 -9.28
CA HIS A 45 -12.45 -4.94 -8.30
C HIS A 45 -13.61 -5.89 -8.64
N PRO A 46 -13.60 -7.13 -8.11
CA PRO A 46 -14.70 -8.07 -8.31
C PRO A 46 -16.02 -7.50 -7.76
N GLU A 47 -17.15 -7.87 -8.37
CA GLU A 47 -18.47 -7.36 -7.97
C GLU A 47 -18.86 -7.76 -6.53
N GLU A 48 -18.39 -8.93 -6.07
CA GLU A 48 -18.68 -9.46 -4.74
C GLU A 48 -17.68 -9.00 -3.67
N ALA A 49 -16.59 -8.33 -4.07
CA ALA A 49 -15.55 -7.89 -3.16
C ALA A 49 -15.84 -6.50 -2.60
N SER A 50 -15.57 -6.30 -1.32
CA SER A 50 -15.71 -5.00 -0.65
C SER A 50 -14.57 -4.03 -0.97
N THR A 51 -13.45 -4.55 -1.47
CA THR A 51 -12.24 -3.78 -1.76
C THR A 51 -11.61 -4.28 -3.06
N ALA A 52 -10.79 -3.42 -3.68
CA ALA A 52 -9.97 -3.85 -4.81
C ALA A 52 -8.98 -4.94 -4.37
N GLN A 53 -8.57 -5.77 -5.31
CA GLN A 53 -7.72 -6.93 -5.09
C GLN A 53 -6.53 -6.93 -6.05
N LEU A 54 -5.37 -7.35 -5.56
CA LEU A 54 -4.16 -7.61 -6.33
C LEU A 54 -3.95 -9.11 -6.44
N SER A 55 -3.90 -9.64 -7.66
CA SER A 55 -3.60 -11.06 -7.89
C SER A 55 -2.20 -11.24 -8.45
N VAL A 56 -1.41 -12.12 -7.81
CA VAL A 56 -0.11 -12.56 -8.33
C VAL A 56 -0.32 -13.79 -9.22
N PRO A 57 0.15 -13.82 -10.48
CA PRO A 57 0.01 -14.99 -11.34
C PRO A 57 0.61 -16.26 -10.71
N GLY A 58 -0.20 -17.31 -10.55
CA GLY A 58 0.22 -18.55 -9.90
C GLY A 58 0.41 -18.46 -8.37
N GLY A 59 0.10 -17.31 -7.76
CA GLY A 59 0.22 -17.05 -6.34
C GLY A 59 -1.11 -16.67 -5.69
N LYS A 60 -1.03 -15.97 -4.56
CA LYS A 60 -2.21 -15.53 -3.78
C LYS A 60 -2.85 -14.25 -4.32
N THR A 61 -4.11 -14.05 -3.93
CA THR A 61 -4.82 -12.79 -4.10
C THR A 61 -4.80 -12.01 -2.78
N TYR A 62 -4.59 -10.72 -2.86
CA TYR A 62 -4.52 -9.80 -1.73
C TYR A 62 -5.60 -8.74 -1.85
N ALA A 63 -6.34 -8.50 -0.77
CA ALA A 63 -7.22 -7.35 -0.65
C ALA A 63 -6.39 -6.08 -0.36
N LEU A 64 -6.73 -4.97 -1.02
CA LEU A 64 -6.09 -3.67 -0.81
C LEU A 64 -6.79 -2.93 0.32
N GLN A 65 -6.09 -2.71 1.43
CA GLN A 65 -6.59 -1.91 2.53
C GLN A 65 -5.82 -0.60 2.65
N GLN A 66 -6.52 0.53 2.52
CA GLN A 66 -5.94 1.83 2.79
C GLN A 66 -5.84 2.04 4.31
N LYS A 67 -4.63 2.39 4.78
CA LYS A 67 -4.35 2.77 6.16
C LYS A 67 -3.83 4.21 6.19
N ASN A 68 -4.52 5.04 6.96
CA ASN A 68 -4.07 6.40 7.22
C ASN A 68 -3.02 6.42 8.33
N THR A 69 -2.13 7.40 8.27
CA THR A 69 -1.12 7.68 9.30
C THR A 69 -1.22 9.14 9.74
N SER A 70 -1.01 9.40 11.03
CA SER A 70 -0.95 10.77 11.57
C SER A 70 0.36 11.49 11.20
N ASN A 71 1.31 10.78 10.59
CA ASN A 71 2.59 11.34 10.15
C ASN A 71 2.51 11.76 8.67
N ALA A 72 3.30 12.77 8.31
CA ALA A 72 3.55 13.12 6.91
C ALA A 72 4.71 12.27 6.38
N LEU A 73 4.49 11.54 5.29
CA LEU A 73 5.53 10.79 4.60
C LEU A 73 5.96 11.58 3.36
N LEU A 74 7.20 12.03 3.33
CA LEU A 74 7.77 12.75 2.19
C LEU A 74 8.38 11.75 1.21
N ILE A 75 7.92 11.79 -0.04
CA ILE A 75 8.57 11.09 -1.15
C ILE A 75 9.60 12.05 -1.73
N LEU A 76 10.86 11.65 -1.65
CA LEU A 76 12.00 12.45 -2.09
C LEU A 76 12.58 11.87 -3.36
N SER A 77 12.96 12.74 -4.29
CA SER A 77 13.84 12.43 -5.41
C SER A 77 15.15 13.18 -5.27
N PRO A 78 16.24 12.73 -5.90
CA PRO A 78 17.41 13.56 -6.09
C PRO A 78 17.03 14.90 -6.74
N SER A 79 17.68 15.97 -6.32
CA SER A 79 17.59 17.28 -6.99
C SER A 79 18.06 17.16 -8.44
N THR A 80 17.39 17.88 -9.35
CA THR A 80 17.83 18.03 -10.75
C THR A 80 18.88 19.13 -10.92
N ASP A 81 19.16 19.90 -9.87
CA ASP A 81 20.22 20.91 -9.87
C ASP A 81 21.57 20.25 -9.58
N ASP A 82 22.38 20.08 -10.61
CA ASP A 82 23.72 19.47 -10.52
C ASP A 82 24.74 20.35 -9.76
N SER A 83 24.42 21.63 -9.54
CA SER A 83 25.35 22.55 -8.86
C SER A 83 25.42 22.32 -7.36
N VAL A 84 24.36 21.78 -6.76
CA VAL A 84 24.29 21.47 -5.33
C VAL A 84 23.56 20.14 -5.13
N PRO A 85 24.27 19.07 -4.71
CA PRO A 85 23.63 17.81 -4.34
C PRO A 85 22.54 18.07 -3.29
N GLY A 86 21.32 17.65 -3.60
CA GLY A 86 20.16 17.94 -2.76
C GLY A 86 19.02 16.96 -2.99
N LEU A 87 17.96 17.12 -2.22
CA LEU A 87 16.73 16.34 -2.33
C LEU A 87 15.57 17.26 -2.67
N THR A 88 14.62 16.74 -3.45
CA THR A 88 13.37 17.42 -3.78
C THR A 88 12.21 16.56 -3.30
N SER A 89 11.31 17.13 -2.50
CA SER A 89 10.06 16.49 -2.14
C SER A 89 9.09 16.59 -3.30
N VAL A 90 8.82 15.44 -3.92
CA VAL A 90 7.94 15.29 -5.10
C VAL A 90 6.51 14.93 -4.71
N ALA A 91 6.30 14.47 -3.48
CA ALA A 91 4.98 14.28 -2.90
C ALA A 91 5.04 14.19 -1.37
N THR A 92 3.90 14.48 -0.75
CA THR A 92 3.63 14.21 0.66
C THR A 92 2.40 13.31 0.73
N VAL A 93 2.52 12.17 1.39
CA VAL A 93 1.42 11.21 1.56
C VAL A 93 1.12 11.00 3.04
N HIS A 94 -0.15 10.73 3.33
CA HIS A 94 -0.69 10.51 4.69
C HIS A 94 -1.36 9.14 4.83
N ASP A 95 -1.21 8.30 3.81
CA ASP A 95 -1.73 6.95 3.77
C ASP A 95 -0.78 6.03 3.03
N PHE A 96 -1.02 4.74 3.22
CA PHE A 96 -0.41 3.67 2.45
C PHE A 96 -1.43 2.54 2.27
N ILE A 97 -1.17 1.67 1.30
CA ILE A 97 -2.00 0.53 0.95
C ILE A 97 -1.31 -0.72 1.49
N GLU A 98 -1.98 -1.42 2.39
CA GLU A 98 -1.58 -2.73 2.88
C GLU A 98 -2.21 -3.82 2.02
N LEU A 99 -1.44 -4.87 1.75
CA LEU A 99 -1.89 -6.05 1.01
C LEU A 99 -2.18 -7.19 1.97
N LEU A 100 -3.46 -7.44 2.23
CA LEU A 100 -3.91 -8.50 3.13
C LEU A 100 -4.23 -9.78 2.34
N PRO A 101 -3.66 -10.94 2.70
CA PRO A 101 -4.02 -12.20 2.06
C PRO A 101 -5.51 -12.43 2.17
N GLU A 102 -6.17 -12.62 1.04
CA GLU A 102 -7.56 -13.03 1.06
C GLU A 102 -7.59 -14.49 1.52
N ALA A 103 -8.30 -14.77 2.61
CA ALA A 103 -8.57 -16.14 2.99
C ALA A 103 -9.24 -16.84 1.79
N PRO A 104 -8.93 -18.13 1.51
CA PRO A 104 -9.74 -18.86 0.54
C PRO A 104 -11.20 -18.65 0.95
N GLY A 105 -12.00 -18.14 0.00
CA GLY A 105 -13.39 -17.79 0.24
C GLY A 105 -14.09 -18.89 1.01
N PRO A 106 -15.10 -18.57 1.83
CA PRO A 106 -15.69 -19.57 2.71
C PRO A 106 -16.04 -20.80 1.88
N GLU A 107 -15.34 -21.92 2.09
CA GLU A 107 -15.98 -23.22 1.93
C GLU A 107 -17.30 -23.04 2.63
N ALA A 108 -18.40 -23.11 1.87
CA ALA A 108 -19.73 -22.80 2.32
C ALA A 108 -19.86 -23.30 3.75
N ARG A 109 -19.73 -22.39 4.73
CA ARG A 109 -19.81 -22.74 6.14
C ARG A 109 -21.27 -23.07 6.31
N GLY A 110 -21.59 -24.33 6.05
CA GLY A 110 -22.93 -24.82 5.79
C GLY A 110 -23.82 -24.26 6.87
N ASN A 111 -24.67 -23.33 6.46
CA ASN A 111 -25.77 -22.72 7.19
C ASN A 111 -25.77 -23.07 8.69
N LYS A 112 -24.78 -22.59 9.47
CA LYS A 112 -24.73 -22.87 10.91
C LYS A 112 -25.74 -21.95 11.57
N GLY A 113 -26.99 -22.43 11.55
CA GLY A 113 -28.15 -22.09 12.37
C GLY A 113 -28.17 -20.68 12.95
N LYS A 114 -29.11 -19.88 12.42
CA LYS A 114 -29.66 -18.64 12.98
C LYS A 114 -29.44 -18.57 14.49
N TRP A 115 -28.55 -17.68 14.90
CA TRP A 115 -28.23 -17.39 16.31
C TRP A 115 -29.49 -17.11 17.15
N HIS A 116 -30.53 -16.52 16.53
CA HIS A 116 -31.83 -16.24 17.14
C HIS A 116 -32.67 -17.48 17.52
N GLU A 117 -32.39 -18.67 16.98
CA GLU A 117 -33.11 -19.90 17.35
C GLU A 117 -32.58 -20.54 18.65
N ARG A 118 -31.33 -20.24 19.05
CA ARG A 118 -30.68 -20.87 20.21
C ARG A 118 -31.09 -20.29 21.57
N PHE A 119 -31.73 -19.12 21.61
CA PHE A 119 -32.06 -18.42 22.85
C PHE A 119 -33.53 -18.02 23.00
N GLY A 120 -34.39 -18.34 22.02
CA GLY A 120 -35.81 -17.95 22.01
C GLY A 120 -36.77 -18.95 22.67
N LYS A 121 -36.32 -20.16 23.04
CA LYS A 121 -37.16 -21.19 23.68
C LYS A 121 -36.87 -21.29 25.17
N ASN A 122 -37.35 -20.31 25.92
CA ASN A 122 -37.73 -20.46 27.34
C ASN A 122 -38.37 -19.16 27.82
N ARG A 123 -39.60 -18.90 27.37
CA ARG A 123 -40.59 -18.06 28.05
C ARG A 123 -41.98 -18.63 27.75
#